data_AF-A0A9E6WBA3-F1
#
_entry.id   AF-A0A9E6WBA3-F1
#
_cell.length_a   1.000
_cell.length_b   1.000
_cell.length_c   1.000
_cell.angle_alpha   90.00
_cell.angle_beta   90.00
_cell.angle_gamma   90.00
#
_symmetry.space_group_name_H-M   'P 1'
#
loop_
_entity.id
_entity.type
_entity.pdbx_description
1 polymer ?
#
loop_
_entity_poly.entity_id
_entity_poly.type
_entity_poly.pdbx_seq_one_letter_code
_entity_poly.pdbx_strand_id
1 'polypeptide(L)'
;MKFYTFILLAIIGATIFSCSPKPAQNVQDNVKYYRGLLFSETPWDYERGSRPLTAEEAKSINNYKFTWNDNNQLVSVEYNRNDSLLGYSGMGAAKVTYTYEGNLQTKRFFDEKNNPTKNGGASVYEYTLNEEGMRITLRFLDENGQPVENRNNIHNYVWSKLPDGMIRELRYNLAGEETIMNPFCPFYELRFTYDANGYVTRMANYDSDTLYNCTAENCGDIGVSYFLFNNNDKGDLLEFSVHNVTGQMSNLYWGWSKRVNVVDANGYVIETSMYDQDDEYLGGKGVPVTQSVYDEHGAVIKR
;
A
#
# COMPACT_ATOMS: atom_id res chain seq x y z
N MET A 1 -37.70 34.76 -74.47
CA MET A 1 -36.74 34.45 -73.38
C MET A 1 -37.56 34.05 -72.16
N LYS A 2 -37.58 32.76 -71.83
CA LYS A 2 -38.40 32.22 -70.73
C LYS A 2 -37.53 32.05 -69.49
N PHE A 3 -37.97 32.64 -68.39
CA PHE A 3 -37.37 32.57 -67.06
C PHE A 3 -37.58 31.16 -66.47
N TYR A 4 -36.52 30.57 -65.90
CA TYR A 4 -36.59 29.36 -65.10
C TYR A 4 -36.46 29.72 -63.62
N THR A 5 -37.54 29.48 -62.88
CA THR A 5 -37.63 29.58 -61.42
C THR A 5 -37.03 28.31 -60.81
N PHE A 6 -35.93 28.42 -60.05
CA PHE A 6 -35.41 27.33 -59.24
C PHE A 6 -36.12 27.32 -57.88
N ILE A 7 -36.77 26.20 -57.55
CA ILE A 7 -37.38 25.93 -56.24
C ILE A 7 -36.31 25.26 -55.35
N LEU A 8 -35.98 25.89 -54.23
CA LEU A 8 -35.13 25.34 -53.19
C LEU A 8 -36.01 24.56 -52.19
N LEU A 9 -35.86 23.24 -52.13
CA LEU A 9 -36.53 22.37 -51.16
C LEU A 9 -35.65 22.19 -49.93
N ALA A 10 -36.10 22.72 -48.78
CA ALA A 10 -35.46 22.53 -47.48
C ALA A 10 -35.87 21.16 -46.90
N ILE A 11 -34.88 20.30 -46.64
CA ILE A 11 -35.07 19.03 -45.93
C ILE A 11 -34.78 19.26 -44.45
N ILE A 12 -35.83 19.23 -43.62
CA ILE A 12 -35.72 19.24 -42.15
C ILE A 12 -35.57 17.78 -41.71
N GLY A 13 -34.35 17.39 -41.32
CA GLY A 13 -34.08 16.09 -40.72
C GLY A 13 -34.39 16.14 -39.22
N ALA A 14 -35.43 15.42 -38.78
CA ALA A 14 -35.71 15.19 -37.38
C ALA A 14 -34.79 14.06 -36.84
N THR A 15 -33.78 14.41 -36.05
CA THR A 15 -32.97 13.43 -35.32
C THR A 15 -33.66 13.07 -34.01
N ILE A 16 -34.22 11.85 -33.95
CA ILE A 16 -34.79 11.28 -32.73
C ILE A 16 -33.63 10.79 -31.86
N PHE A 17 -33.32 11.51 -30.78
CA PHE A 17 -32.41 11.02 -29.74
C PHE A 17 -33.13 9.93 -28.93
N SER A 18 -32.84 8.67 -29.25
CA SER A 18 -33.22 7.53 -28.41
C SER A 18 -32.25 7.44 -27.24
N CYS A 19 -32.65 7.92 -26.06
CA CYS A 19 -31.99 7.58 -24.80
C CYS A 19 -32.25 6.11 -24.47
N SER A 20 -31.34 5.23 -24.86
CA SER A 20 -31.30 3.88 -24.30
C SER A 20 -30.77 3.96 -22.86
N PRO A 21 -31.48 3.45 -21.84
CA PRO A 21 -30.91 3.33 -20.51
C PRO A 21 -29.68 2.41 -20.56
N LYS A 22 -28.58 2.85 -19.95
CA LYS A 22 -27.39 2.00 -19.78
C LYS A 22 -27.82 0.71 -19.04
N PRO A 23 -27.41 -0.48 -19.50
CA PRO A 23 -27.69 -1.70 -18.77
C PRO A 23 -27.08 -1.60 -17.36
N ALA A 24 -27.86 -1.96 -16.35
CA ALA A 24 -27.39 -2.03 -14.98
C ALA A 24 -26.20 -3.01 -14.94
N GLN A 25 -25.04 -2.49 -14.57
CA GLN A 25 -23.83 -3.28 -14.40
C GLN A 25 -24.09 -4.29 -13.26
N ASN A 26 -23.83 -5.56 -13.51
CA ASN A 26 -23.98 -6.59 -12.48
C ASN A 26 -23.08 -6.21 -11.30
N VAL A 27 -23.63 -6.16 -10.09
CA VAL A 27 -22.96 -5.86 -8.81
C VAL A 27 -21.80 -6.84 -8.51
N GLN A 28 -21.59 -7.84 -9.36
CA GLN A 28 -20.53 -8.85 -9.24
C GLN A 28 -19.24 -8.48 -10.01
N ASP A 29 -19.30 -7.62 -11.04
CA ASP A 29 -18.12 -7.30 -11.86
C ASP A 29 -17.16 -6.30 -11.18
N ASN A 30 -17.66 -5.50 -10.24
CA ASN A 30 -16.89 -4.51 -9.49
C ASN A 30 -16.36 -5.02 -8.15
N VAL A 31 -16.46 -6.32 -7.88
CA VAL A 31 -15.96 -6.96 -6.66
C VAL A 31 -14.95 -8.04 -7.03
N LYS A 32 -13.79 -8.02 -6.39
CA LYS A 32 -12.76 -9.07 -6.55
C LYS A 32 -12.26 -9.52 -5.19
N TYR A 33 -11.91 -10.80 -5.11
CA TYR A 33 -11.43 -11.43 -3.88
C TYR A 33 -9.99 -11.85 -4.06
N TYR A 34 -9.18 -11.65 -3.04
CA TYR A 34 -7.76 -11.96 -3.05
C TYR A 34 -7.37 -12.63 -1.74
N ARG A 35 -6.54 -13.67 -1.82
CA ARG A 35 -6.07 -14.38 -0.64
C ARG A 35 -5.13 -13.52 0.21
N GLY A 36 -4.34 -12.66 -0.42
CA GLY A 36 -3.38 -11.78 0.25
C GLY A 36 -3.41 -10.35 -0.25
N LEU A 37 -2.65 -9.49 0.44
CA LEU A 37 -2.25 -8.18 -0.04
C LEU A 37 -0.80 -8.25 -0.53
N LEU A 38 -0.49 -7.46 -1.55
CA LEU A 38 0.89 -7.23 -1.94
C LEU A 38 1.61 -6.39 -0.88
N PHE A 39 2.90 -6.67 -0.72
CA PHE A 39 3.76 -5.96 0.19
C PHE A 39 3.93 -4.47 -0.20
N SER A 40 4.03 -3.61 0.81
CA SER A 40 4.22 -2.18 0.70
C SER A 40 5.00 -1.67 1.92
N GLU A 41 5.87 -0.67 1.70
CA GLU A 41 6.64 0.02 2.75
C GLU A 41 6.22 1.48 2.94
N THR A 42 5.31 2.00 2.12
CA THR A 42 4.89 3.41 2.16
C THR A 42 3.39 3.53 1.98
N PRO A 43 2.71 4.42 2.72
CA PRO A 43 1.29 4.70 2.50
C PRO A 43 1.02 5.39 1.16
N TRP A 44 2.06 5.71 0.37
CA TRP A 44 1.93 6.10 -1.03
C TRP A 44 1.33 4.97 -1.89
N ASP A 45 1.70 3.72 -1.64
CA ASP A 45 1.24 2.58 -2.45
C ASP A 45 -0.27 2.37 -2.33
N TYR A 46 -0.92 2.08 -3.45
CA TYR A 46 -2.30 1.61 -3.46
C TYR A 46 -2.37 0.17 -2.96
N GLU A 47 -3.45 -0.15 -2.24
CA GLU A 47 -3.75 -1.53 -1.90
C GLU A 47 -3.93 -2.34 -3.17
N ARG A 48 -3.22 -3.46 -3.24
CA ARG A 48 -3.30 -4.42 -4.33
C ARG A 48 -3.41 -5.82 -3.76
N GLY A 49 -4.34 -6.60 -4.30
CA GLY A 49 -4.54 -7.98 -3.89
C GLY A 49 -3.62 -8.95 -4.63
N SER A 50 -3.25 -10.03 -3.95
CA SER A 50 -2.52 -11.15 -4.53
C SER A 50 -3.39 -12.42 -4.50
N ARG A 51 -3.16 -13.30 -5.47
CA ARG A 51 -3.78 -14.65 -5.55
C ARG A 51 -5.31 -14.55 -5.57
N PRO A 52 -5.89 -14.21 -6.72
CA PRO A 52 -7.32 -13.99 -6.85
C PRO A 52 -8.10 -15.25 -6.50
N LEU A 53 -9.28 -15.05 -5.92
CA LEU A 53 -10.23 -16.08 -5.55
C LEU A 53 -11.55 -15.84 -6.30
N THR A 54 -12.25 -16.92 -6.58
CA THR A 54 -13.67 -16.87 -6.95
C THR A 54 -14.50 -16.45 -5.73
N ALA A 55 -15.71 -15.95 -5.99
CA ALA A 55 -16.66 -15.62 -4.92
C ALA A 55 -17.05 -16.85 -4.07
N GLU A 56 -17.02 -18.06 -4.65
CA GLU A 56 -17.31 -19.29 -3.91
C GLU A 56 -16.15 -19.66 -2.97
N GLU A 57 -14.91 -19.60 -3.44
CA GLU A 57 -13.73 -19.81 -2.59
C GLU A 57 -13.66 -18.81 -1.43
N ALA A 58 -14.02 -17.55 -1.69
CA ALA A 58 -14.04 -16.49 -0.67
C ALA A 58 -15.03 -16.74 0.48
N LYS A 59 -16.00 -17.65 0.32
CA LYS A 59 -16.88 -18.05 1.43
C LYS A 59 -16.15 -18.88 2.47
N SER A 60 -15.18 -19.69 2.07
CA SER A 60 -14.44 -20.56 3.00
C SER A 60 -13.04 -20.06 3.32
N ILE A 61 -12.47 -19.16 2.51
CA ILE A 61 -11.09 -18.67 2.69
C ILE A 61 -11.10 -17.25 3.24
N ASN A 62 -10.25 -16.99 4.24
CA ASN A 62 -9.91 -15.64 4.67
C ASN A 62 -9.33 -14.87 3.48
N ASN A 63 -9.95 -13.75 3.15
CA ASN A 63 -9.65 -13.02 1.93
C ASN A 63 -9.77 -11.51 2.14
N TYR A 64 -9.21 -10.77 1.20
CA TYR A 64 -9.44 -9.36 1.00
C TYR A 64 -10.43 -9.18 -0.15
N LYS A 65 -11.62 -8.67 0.17
CA LYS A 65 -12.65 -8.28 -0.79
C LYS A 65 -12.44 -6.83 -1.18
N PHE A 66 -12.14 -6.60 -2.44
CA PHE A 66 -11.96 -5.29 -3.03
C PHE A 66 -13.23 -4.89 -3.79
N THR A 67 -13.68 -3.66 -3.61
CA THR A 67 -14.86 -3.11 -4.32
C THR A 67 -14.47 -1.83 -5.04
N TRP A 68 -14.86 -1.70 -6.30
CA TRP A 68 -14.64 -0.50 -7.12
C TRP A 68 -15.95 0.22 -7.43
N ASN A 69 -15.88 1.52 -7.65
CA ASN A 69 -17.00 2.30 -8.21
C ASN A 69 -17.03 2.26 -9.74
N ASP A 70 -18.03 2.88 -10.34
CA ASP A 70 -18.24 2.93 -11.80
C ASP A 70 -17.12 3.69 -12.55
N ASN A 71 -16.34 4.51 -11.84
CA ASN A 71 -15.15 5.19 -12.37
C ASN A 71 -13.88 4.32 -12.25
N ASN A 72 -14.02 3.04 -11.89
CA ASN A 72 -12.92 2.10 -11.65
C ASN A 72 -11.95 2.55 -10.54
N GLN A 73 -12.46 3.31 -9.56
CA GLN A 73 -11.69 3.70 -8.37
C GLN A 73 -12.01 2.74 -7.22
N LEU A 74 -10.99 2.31 -6.49
CA LEU A 74 -11.15 1.44 -5.32
C LEU A 74 -11.91 2.19 -4.23
N VAL A 75 -13.02 1.64 -3.74
CA VAL A 75 -13.87 2.27 -2.70
C VAL A 75 -13.90 1.49 -1.39
N SER A 76 -13.57 0.20 -1.39
CA SER A 76 -13.32 -0.53 -0.14
C SER A 76 -12.37 -1.70 -0.30
N VAL A 77 -11.68 -2.03 0.79
CA VAL A 77 -11.00 -3.30 1.00
C VAL A 77 -11.43 -3.86 2.35
N GLU A 78 -11.93 -5.08 2.35
CA GLU A 78 -12.49 -5.76 3.53
C GLU A 78 -11.77 -7.08 3.76
N TYR A 79 -11.11 -7.24 4.91
CA TYR A 79 -10.59 -8.54 5.32
C TYR A 79 -11.71 -9.35 5.96
N ASN A 80 -12.16 -10.39 5.27
CA ASN A 80 -13.38 -11.10 5.60
C ASN A 80 -13.29 -12.59 5.26
N ARG A 81 -14.29 -13.34 5.75
CA ARG A 81 -14.62 -14.68 5.28
C ARG A 81 -16.14 -14.81 5.27
N ASN A 82 -16.72 -15.23 4.15
CA ASN A 82 -18.18 -15.33 3.99
C ASN A 82 -18.93 -14.03 4.40
N ASP A 83 -18.47 -12.89 3.87
CA ASP A 83 -19.01 -11.55 4.16
C ASP A 83 -18.97 -11.14 5.67
N SER A 84 -18.24 -11.89 6.51
CA SER A 84 -18.01 -11.54 7.91
C SER A 84 -16.61 -10.94 8.06
N LEU A 85 -16.52 -9.72 8.57
CA LEU A 85 -15.25 -9.03 8.82
C LEU A 85 -14.41 -9.76 9.88
N LEU A 86 -13.08 -9.74 9.70
CA LEU A 86 -12.11 -10.39 10.57
C LEU A 86 -11.15 -9.34 11.17
N GLY A 87 -10.94 -9.40 12.49
CA GLY A 87 -10.18 -8.38 13.24
C GLY A 87 -8.65 -8.49 13.19
N TYR A 88 -8.10 -9.46 12.47
CA TYR A 88 -6.65 -9.75 12.42
C TYR A 88 -6.04 -9.50 11.03
N SER A 89 -6.53 -8.47 10.35
CA SER A 89 -6.02 -8.07 9.03
C SER A 89 -4.61 -7.47 9.10
N GLY A 90 -3.82 -7.69 8.05
CA GLY A 90 -2.55 -7.00 7.84
C GLY A 90 -2.68 -5.49 7.57
N MET A 91 -3.88 -4.97 7.29
CA MET A 91 -4.12 -3.54 7.05
C MET A 91 -4.13 -2.70 8.34
N GLY A 92 -4.11 -3.33 9.52
CA GLY A 92 -4.35 -2.64 10.80
C GLY A 92 -5.81 -2.21 11.01
N ALA A 93 -6.73 -2.70 10.17
CA ALA A 93 -8.17 -2.51 10.27
C ALA A 93 -8.87 -3.69 9.57
N ALA A 94 -10.07 -4.08 10.00
CA ALA A 94 -10.83 -5.13 9.32
C ALA A 94 -11.37 -4.65 7.97
N LYS A 95 -11.67 -3.35 7.86
CA LYS A 95 -12.14 -2.71 6.64
C LYS A 95 -11.53 -1.32 6.47
N VAL A 96 -11.26 -0.97 5.22
CA VAL A 96 -10.95 0.39 4.80
C VAL A 96 -11.91 0.83 3.70
N THR A 97 -12.27 2.11 3.70
CA THR A 97 -13.11 2.72 2.64
C THR A 97 -12.44 3.94 2.06
N TYR A 98 -12.72 4.22 0.79
CA TYR A 98 -12.21 5.38 0.07
C TYR A 98 -13.36 6.19 -0.53
N THR A 99 -13.28 7.50 -0.38
CA THR A 99 -14.13 8.46 -1.11
C THR A 99 -13.27 9.39 -1.94
N TYR A 100 -13.83 9.91 -3.02
CA TYR A 100 -13.13 10.79 -3.94
C TYR A 100 -13.93 12.07 -4.16
N GLU A 101 -13.30 13.22 -3.97
CA GLU A 101 -13.89 14.54 -4.21
C GLU A 101 -12.85 15.44 -4.87
N GLY A 102 -13.07 15.78 -6.16
CA GLY A 102 -12.06 16.47 -6.94
C GLY A 102 -10.74 15.70 -7.00
N ASN A 103 -9.66 16.32 -6.54
CA ASN A 103 -8.34 15.71 -6.43
C ASN A 103 -8.05 15.07 -5.07
N LEU A 104 -9.04 14.98 -4.18
CA LEU A 104 -8.88 14.37 -2.86
C LEU A 104 -9.34 12.91 -2.86
N GLN A 105 -8.56 12.05 -2.22
CA GLN A 105 -8.94 10.69 -1.85
C GLN A 105 -8.92 10.57 -0.32
N THR A 106 -10.05 10.23 0.28
CA THR A 106 -10.17 10.09 1.74
C THR A 106 -10.31 8.64 2.13
N LYS A 107 -9.36 8.13 2.92
CA LYS A 107 -9.33 6.76 3.44
C LYS A 107 -9.74 6.73 4.92
N ARG A 108 -10.65 5.82 5.27
CA ARG A 108 -11.17 5.60 6.64
C ARG A 108 -11.04 4.15 7.05
N PHE A 109 -10.98 3.88 8.35
CA PHE A 109 -10.69 2.57 8.94
C PHE A 109 -11.82 2.11 9.85
N PHE A 110 -12.12 0.81 9.81
CA PHE A 110 -13.18 0.20 10.61
C PHE A 110 -12.70 -1.11 11.25
N ASP A 111 -13.18 -1.37 12.47
CA ASP A 111 -12.97 -2.63 13.20
C ASP A 111 -13.84 -3.77 12.63
N GLU A 112 -13.71 -4.98 13.19
CA GLU A 112 -14.46 -6.16 12.76
C GLU A 112 -15.97 -6.09 13.07
N LYS A 113 -16.38 -5.13 13.92
CA LYS A 113 -17.78 -4.81 14.20
C LYS A 113 -18.28 -3.66 13.32
N ASN A 114 -17.46 -3.24 12.36
CA ASN A 114 -17.72 -2.14 11.43
C ASN A 114 -17.86 -0.76 12.11
N ASN A 115 -17.28 -0.59 13.32
CA ASN A 115 -17.16 0.71 13.96
C ASN A 115 -15.92 1.45 13.45
N PRO A 116 -15.96 2.79 13.33
CA PRO A 116 -14.77 3.58 13.02
C PRO A 116 -13.64 3.34 14.03
N THR A 117 -12.41 3.22 13.54
CA THR A 117 -11.20 3.04 14.36
C THR A 117 -10.05 3.90 13.85
N LYS A 118 -8.95 3.95 14.62
CA LYS A 118 -7.72 4.65 14.24
C LYS A 118 -6.70 3.68 13.65
N ASN A 119 -5.91 4.16 12.70
CA ASN A 119 -4.72 3.48 12.21
C ASN A 119 -3.52 4.41 12.36
N GLY A 120 -2.45 3.92 12.97
CA GLY A 120 -1.24 4.72 13.20
C GLY A 120 -1.45 5.98 14.03
N GLY A 121 -2.55 6.12 14.78
CA GLY A 121 -2.88 7.32 15.56
C GLY A 121 -3.90 8.27 14.91
N ALA A 122 -4.27 8.05 13.64
CA ALA A 122 -5.22 8.89 12.91
C ALA A 122 -6.51 8.13 12.55
N SER A 123 -7.62 8.85 12.49
CA SER A 123 -8.93 8.30 12.10
C SER A 123 -9.14 8.36 10.58
N VAL A 124 -8.47 9.31 9.91
CA VAL A 124 -8.62 9.57 8.48
C VAL A 124 -7.26 9.83 7.85
N TYR A 125 -7.05 9.23 6.68
CA TYR A 125 -5.92 9.50 5.80
C TYR A 125 -6.46 10.24 4.59
N GLU A 126 -6.10 11.50 4.41
CA GLU A 126 -6.55 12.30 3.28
C GLU A 126 -5.40 12.54 2.32
N TYR A 127 -5.54 12.00 1.12
CA TYR A 127 -4.56 12.10 0.06
C TYR A 127 -4.94 13.18 -0.94
N THR A 128 -3.95 13.92 -1.43
CA THR A 128 -4.09 14.75 -2.63
C THR A 128 -3.49 14.00 -3.81
N LEU A 129 -4.24 13.95 -4.91
CA LEU A 129 -3.84 13.37 -6.18
C LEU A 129 -3.40 14.48 -7.15
N ASN A 130 -2.41 14.22 -7.99
CA ASN A 130 -2.11 15.06 -9.15
C ASN A 130 -3.01 14.72 -10.35
N GLU A 131 -2.81 15.39 -11.48
CA GLU A 131 -3.62 15.20 -12.69
C GLU A 131 -3.51 13.78 -13.28
N GLU A 132 -2.39 13.10 -13.07
CA GLU A 132 -2.18 11.71 -13.46
C GLU A 132 -2.72 10.68 -12.45
N GLY A 133 -3.35 11.13 -11.35
CA GLY A 133 -3.88 10.26 -10.29
C GLY A 133 -2.84 9.71 -9.32
N MET A 134 -1.61 10.23 -9.36
CA MET A 134 -0.55 9.91 -8.39
C MET A 134 -0.81 10.64 -7.07
N ARG A 135 -0.71 9.92 -5.95
CA ARG A 135 -0.69 10.54 -4.62
C ARG A 135 0.55 11.41 -4.48
N ILE A 136 0.35 12.69 -4.15
CA ILE A 136 1.43 13.68 -3.93
C ILE A 136 1.49 14.17 -2.50
N THR A 137 0.39 14.05 -1.74
CA THR A 137 0.39 14.35 -0.30
C THR A 137 -0.49 13.37 0.47
N LEU A 138 -0.24 13.21 1.75
CA LEU A 138 -1.12 12.56 2.73
C LEU A 138 -1.15 13.37 4.01
N ARG A 139 -2.35 13.73 4.48
CA ARG A 139 -2.58 14.33 5.80
C ARG A 139 -3.25 13.34 6.74
N PHE A 140 -2.82 13.31 7.99
CA PHE A 140 -3.51 12.59 9.06
C PHE A 140 -4.51 13.50 9.75
N LEU A 141 -5.76 13.03 9.88
CA LEU A 141 -6.82 13.75 10.57
C LEU A 141 -7.46 12.88 11.66
N ASP A 142 -7.98 13.53 12.70
CA ASP A 142 -8.83 12.92 13.71
C ASP A 142 -10.25 12.63 13.19
N GLU A 143 -11.11 12.12 14.05
CA GLU A 143 -12.52 11.83 13.76
C GLU A 143 -13.35 13.08 13.42
N ASN A 144 -12.91 14.26 13.82
CA ASN A 144 -13.54 15.56 13.57
C ASN A 144 -12.95 16.28 12.34
N GLY A 145 -12.02 15.65 11.62
CA GLY A 145 -11.32 16.23 10.48
C GLY A 145 -10.23 17.22 10.84
N GLN A 146 -9.79 17.27 12.10
CA GLN A 146 -8.68 18.13 12.54
C GLN A 146 -7.33 17.45 12.27
N PRO A 147 -6.31 18.21 11.80
CA PRO A 147 -4.93 17.75 11.71
C PRO A 147 -4.42 17.09 13.00
N VAL A 148 -3.83 15.91 12.88
CA VAL A 148 -3.13 15.22 13.97
C VAL A 148 -1.78 14.69 13.51
N GLU A 149 -0.90 14.39 14.47
CA GLU A 149 0.28 13.59 14.22
C GLU A 149 -0.01 12.10 14.43
N ASN A 150 0.60 11.27 13.60
CA ASN A 150 0.58 9.83 13.76
C ASN A 150 1.51 9.41 14.91
N ARG A 151 1.61 8.10 15.18
CA ARG A 151 2.43 7.51 16.25
C ARG A 151 3.93 7.85 16.20
N ASN A 152 4.42 8.37 15.08
CA ASN A 152 5.80 8.76 14.85
C ASN A 152 5.97 10.30 14.85
N ASN A 153 4.98 11.06 15.35
CA ASN A 153 4.97 12.52 15.36
C ASN A 153 4.99 13.14 13.93
N ILE A 154 4.40 12.46 12.95
CA ILE A 154 4.28 12.95 11.57
C ILE A 154 2.83 13.32 11.29
N HIS A 155 2.59 14.53 10.80
CA HIS A 155 1.28 15.00 10.36
C HIS A 155 1.05 14.81 8.86
N ASN A 156 2.08 15.02 8.05
CA ASN A 156 1.98 15.08 6.60
C ASN A 156 3.11 14.33 5.91
N TYR A 157 2.81 13.64 4.81
CA TYR A 157 3.77 13.07 3.88
C TYR A 157 3.63 13.78 2.54
N VAL A 158 4.77 14.10 1.91
CA VAL A 158 4.82 14.72 0.58
C VAL A 158 5.64 13.84 -0.35
N TRP A 159 5.06 13.51 -1.50
CA TRP A 159 5.68 12.66 -2.51
C TRP A 159 5.93 13.38 -3.82
N SER A 160 7.03 13.01 -4.47
CA SER A 160 7.35 13.44 -5.84
C SER A 160 8.02 12.31 -6.60
N LYS A 161 7.81 12.28 -7.92
CA LYS A 161 8.52 11.35 -8.80
C LYS A 161 9.76 12.06 -9.37
N LEU A 162 10.94 11.47 -9.12
CA LEU A 162 12.21 11.97 -9.60
C LEU A 162 12.44 11.62 -11.10
N PRO A 163 13.37 12.30 -11.80
CA PRO A 163 13.65 12.03 -13.22
C PRO A 163 14.08 10.59 -13.52
N ASP A 164 14.72 9.91 -12.56
CA ASP A 164 15.10 8.50 -12.64
C ASP A 164 13.97 7.52 -12.33
N GLY A 165 12.77 8.04 -12.01
CA GLY A 165 11.58 7.26 -11.71
C GLY A 165 11.40 6.89 -10.24
N MET A 166 12.36 7.19 -9.35
CA MET A 166 12.19 6.95 -7.92
C MET A 166 11.07 7.82 -7.34
N ILE A 167 10.39 7.29 -6.32
CA ILE A 167 9.43 8.07 -5.52
C ILE A 167 10.16 8.62 -4.31
N ARG A 168 10.26 9.94 -4.23
CA ARG A 168 10.82 10.67 -3.10
C ARG A 168 9.71 10.97 -2.10
N GLU A 169 9.97 10.71 -0.82
CA GLU A 169 9.06 10.94 0.32
C GLU A 169 9.73 11.85 1.35
N LEU A 170 9.05 12.95 1.67
CA LEU A 170 9.34 13.84 2.79
C LEU A 170 8.20 13.82 3.80
N ARG A 171 8.48 14.21 5.04
CA ARG A 171 7.53 14.16 6.15
C ARG A 171 7.60 15.42 6.98
N TYR A 172 6.46 15.85 7.50
CA TYR A 172 6.35 17.07 8.30
C TYR A 172 5.49 16.84 9.54
N ASN A 173 5.86 17.49 10.63
CA ASN A 173 5.07 17.54 11.87
C ASN A 173 3.97 18.63 11.79
N LEU A 174 3.17 18.82 12.84
CA LEU A 174 2.12 19.85 12.88
C LEU A 174 2.67 21.29 12.86
N ALA A 175 3.92 21.50 13.27
CA ALA A 175 4.59 22.79 13.17
C ALA A 175 5.08 23.11 11.75
N GLY A 176 4.95 22.17 10.81
CA GLY A 176 5.45 22.30 9.43
C GLY A 176 6.94 22.06 9.29
N GLU A 177 7.58 21.49 10.31
CA GLU A 177 9.01 21.17 10.31
C GLU A 177 9.22 19.80 9.67
N GLU A 178 10.23 19.67 8.81
CA GLU A 178 10.62 18.38 8.24
C GLU A 178 11.08 17.44 9.36
N THR A 179 10.62 16.19 9.33
CA THR A 179 10.88 15.21 10.38
C THR A 179 11.28 13.85 9.83
N ILE A 180 11.93 13.08 10.69
CA ILE A 180 12.41 11.72 10.41
C ILE A 180 11.27 10.70 10.44
N MET A 181 11.49 9.54 9.81
CA MET A 181 10.54 8.43 9.79
C MET A 181 10.13 7.94 11.19
N ASN A 182 11.10 7.79 12.08
CA ASN A 182 10.90 7.48 13.49
C ASN A 182 12.20 7.78 14.28
N PRO A 183 12.12 8.04 15.60
CA PRO A 183 13.30 8.39 16.41
C PRO A 183 14.27 7.23 16.65
N PHE A 184 13.84 5.97 16.50
CA PHE A 184 14.71 4.81 16.73
C PHE A 184 15.72 4.60 15.61
N CYS A 185 15.31 4.88 14.37
CA CYS A 185 16.11 4.80 13.15
C CYS A 185 15.80 6.06 12.31
N PRO A 186 16.47 7.21 12.60
CA PRO A 186 16.21 8.49 11.96
C PRO A 186 16.54 8.47 10.47
N PHE A 187 15.51 8.21 9.67
CA PHE A 187 15.55 8.35 8.22
C PHE A 187 14.93 9.69 7.83
N TYR A 188 15.69 10.53 7.15
CA TYR A 188 15.28 11.90 6.79
C TYR A 188 14.39 11.88 5.55
N GLU A 189 15.00 11.80 4.38
CA GLU A 189 14.33 11.64 3.10
C GLU A 189 14.35 10.16 2.67
N LEU A 190 13.21 9.64 2.22
CA LEU A 190 13.21 8.33 1.56
C LEU A 190 13.06 8.42 0.06
N ARG A 191 13.75 7.51 -0.62
CA ARG A 191 13.51 7.21 -2.02
C ARG A 191 13.19 5.74 -2.20
N PHE A 192 12.11 5.48 -2.94
CA PHE A 192 11.63 4.15 -3.25
C PHE A 192 11.89 3.83 -4.73
N THR A 193 12.39 2.63 -4.98
CA THR A 193 12.52 2.05 -6.32
C THR A 193 11.52 0.91 -6.47
N TYR A 194 10.93 0.80 -7.66
CA TYR A 194 9.96 -0.21 -8.00
C TYR A 194 10.39 -0.96 -9.25
N ASP A 195 10.01 -2.24 -9.36
CA ASP A 195 10.15 -3.00 -10.58
C ASP A 195 9.04 -2.67 -11.61
N ALA A 196 9.06 -3.34 -12.77
CA ALA A 196 8.07 -3.13 -13.83
C ALA A 196 6.65 -3.60 -13.46
N ASN A 197 6.50 -4.46 -12.45
CA ASN A 197 5.20 -4.87 -11.90
C ASN A 197 4.72 -3.91 -10.78
N GLY A 198 5.53 -2.89 -10.47
CA GLY A 198 5.29 -1.94 -9.41
C GLY A 198 5.53 -2.52 -8.01
N TYR A 199 6.32 -3.57 -7.85
CA TYR A 199 6.74 -4.06 -6.53
C TYR A 199 7.92 -3.24 -6.03
N VAL A 200 7.87 -2.80 -4.77
CA VAL A 200 9.00 -2.09 -4.16
C VAL A 200 10.21 -3.02 -4.10
N THR A 201 11.35 -2.56 -4.60
CA THR A 201 12.61 -3.31 -4.63
C THR A 201 13.69 -2.66 -3.77
N ARG A 202 13.56 -1.36 -3.50
CA ARG A 202 14.47 -0.63 -2.62
C ARG A 202 13.78 0.52 -1.91
N MET A 203 14.16 0.73 -0.65
CA MET A 203 13.84 1.91 0.14
C MET A 203 15.17 2.45 0.70
N ALA A 204 15.48 3.72 0.48
CA ALA A 204 16.79 4.26 0.82
C ALA A 204 16.71 5.64 1.48
N ASN A 205 17.54 5.84 2.50
CA ASN A 205 17.66 7.05 3.28
C ASN A 205 18.65 8.03 2.64
N TYR A 206 18.21 9.27 2.44
CA TYR A 206 19.02 10.34 1.90
C TYR A 206 19.06 11.52 2.87
N ASP A 207 20.20 12.20 2.89
CA ASP A 207 20.37 13.52 3.48
C ASP A 207 21.03 14.40 2.42
N SER A 208 20.40 15.53 2.10
CA SER A 208 20.93 16.51 1.15
C SER A 208 21.36 15.87 -0.20
N ASP A 209 20.44 15.11 -0.80
CA ASP A 209 20.64 14.33 -2.04
C ASP A 209 21.72 13.25 -1.99
N THR A 210 22.31 12.99 -0.82
CA THR A 210 23.36 11.99 -0.63
C THR A 210 22.82 10.78 0.12
N LEU A 211 23.14 9.57 -0.35
CA LEU A 211 22.80 8.35 0.37
C LEU A 211 23.43 8.41 1.77
N TYR A 212 22.64 8.19 2.81
CA TYR A 212 23.04 8.48 4.19
C TYR A 212 22.93 7.25 5.09
N ASN A 213 23.92 7.05 5.97
CA ASN A 213 23.88 6.07 7.04
C ASN A 213 23.21 6.69 8.26
N CYS A 214 22.06 6.17 8.68
CA CYS A 214 21.64 6.30 10.07
C CYS A 214 22.68 5.66 10.97
N THR A 215 23.24 6.41 11.92
CA THR A 215 24.19 5.91 12.93
C THR A 215 23.63 6.06 14.34
N ALA A 216 22.32 6.17 14.49
CA ALA A 216 21.69 6.10 15.80
C ALA A 216 21.97 4.73 16.44
N GLU A 217 21.88 4.64 17.77
CA GLU A 217 22.21 3.43 18.55
C GLU A 217 21.56 2.14 18.00
N ASN A 218 20.37 2.24 17.39
CA ASN A 218 19.64 1.09 16.85
C ASN A 218 19.94 0.77 15.37
N CYS A 219 20.87 1.50 14.73
CA CYS A 219 21.25 1.34 13.33
C CYS A 219 22.56 0.56 13.14
N GLY A 220 22.94 -0.26 14.14
CA GLY A 220 24.18 -1.06 14.12
C GLY A 220 25.46 -0.23 14.11
N ASP A 221 26.60 -0.89 14.27
CA ASP A 221 27.89 -0.19 14.39
C ASP A 221 28.38 0.41 13.07
N ILE A 222 27.90 -0.10 11.93
CA ILE A 222 28.31 0.34 10.59
C ILE A 222 27.26 1.22 9.89
N GLY A 223 26.18 1.56 10.60
CA GLY A 223 25.07 2.38 10.14
C GLY A 223 24.11 1.68 9.16
N VAL A 224 22.87 2.15 9.08
CA VAL A 224 21.84 1.64 8.16
C VAL A 224 21.46 2.72 7.16
N SER A 225 21.42 2.39 5.88
CA SER A 225 21.11 3.35 4.81
C SER A 225 19.96 2.93 3.92
N TYR A 226 19.91 1.69 3.48
CA TYR A 226 18.86 1.24 2.58
C TYR A 226 18.45 -0.19 2.83
N PHE A 227 17.24 -0.51 2.38
CA PHE A 227 16.66 -1.84 2.40
C PHE A 227 16.48 -2.33 0.97
N LEU A 228 16.71 -3.62 0.75
CA LEU A 228 16.41 -4.31 -0.49
C LEU A 228 15.27 -5.30 -0.26
N PHE A 229 14.39 -5.39 -1.25
CA PHE A 229 13.23 -6.28 -1.23
C PHE A 229 13.27 -7.15 -2.48
N ASN A 230 13.39 -8.46 -2.28
CA ASN A 230 13.30 -9.44 -3.35
C ASN A 230 11.88 -10.00 -3.39
N ASN A 231 11.14 -9.71 -4.46
CA ASN A 231 9.80 -10.23 -4.67
C ASN A 231 9.80 -11.27 -5.79
N ASN A 232 8.96 -12.29 -5.69
CA ASN A 232 8.73 -13.20 -6.81
C ASN A 232 7.78 -12.58 -7.86
N ASP A 233 7.51 -13.31 -8.94
CA ASP A 233 6.61 -12.92 -10.04
C ASP A 233 5.16 -12.68 -9.60
N LYS A 234 4.77 -13.21 -8.44
CA LYS A 234 3.44 -13.02 -7.82
C LYS A 234 3.41 -11.87 -6.82
N GLY A 235 4.54 -11.23 -6.57
CA GLY A 235 4.71 -10.14 -5.61
C GLY A 235 4.78 -10.59 -4.15
N ASP A 236 5.07 -11.87 -3.88
CA ASP A 236 5.39 -12.33 -2.53
C ASP A 236 6.82 -11.89 -2.17
N LEU A 237 7.00 -11.27 -1.00
CA LEU A 237 8.30 -10.83 -0.50
C LEU A 237 9.12 -12.04 -0.01
N LEU A 238 10.10 -12.46 -0.79
CA LEU A 238 11.01 -13.57 -0.51
C LEU A 238 12.19 -13.16 0.37
N GLU A 239 12.72 -11.96 0.20
CA GLU A 239 13.84 -11.46 1.00
C GLU A 239 13.67 -9.98 1.35
N PHE A 240 14.01 -9.64 2.59
CA PHE A 240 14.26 -8.29 3.05
C PHE A 240 15.71 -8.25 3.52
N SER A 241 16.54 -7.34 3.04
CA SER A 241 17.91 -7.13 3.52
C SER A 241 18.22 -5.66 3.81
N VAL A 242 19.09 -5.41 4.80
CA VAL A 242 19.44 -4.11 5.36
C VAL A 242 20.90 -3.81 5.06
N HIS A 243 21.20 -2.62 4.54
CA HIS A 243 22.55 -2.29 4.09
C HIS A 243 22.98 -0.88 4.50
N ASN A 244 24.29 -0.70 4.69
CA ASN A 244 24.93 0.61 4.82
C ASN A 244 25.21 1.24 3.43
N VAL A 245 25.73 2.46 3.39
CA VAL A 245 26.05 3.18 2.13
C VAL A 245 27.09 2.48 1.24
N THR A 246 27.92 1.59 1.78
CA THR A 246 28.91 0.83 1.02
C THR A 246 28.36 -0.49 0.48
N GLY A 247 27.13 -0.83 0.85
CA GLY A 247 26.42 -2.04 0.46
C GLY A 247 26.67 -3.26 1.35
N GLN A 248 27.43 -3.10 2.44
CA GLN A 248 27.56 -4.14 3.45
C GLN A 248 26.24 -4.34 4.19
N MET A 249 25.90 -5.58 4.52
CA MET A 249 24.74 -5.86 5.36
C MET A 249 24.95 -5.24 6.73
N SER A 250 23.90 -4.61 7.26
CA SER A 250 23.95 -3.89 8.53
C SER A 250 22.80 -4.30 9.42
N ASN A 251 23.03 -4.34 10.72
CA ASN A 251 22.02 -4.76 11.67
C ASN A 251 21.02 -3.62 11.98
N LEU A 252 19.73 -3.93 11.90
CA LEU A 252 18.68 -3.15 12.56
C LEU A 252 18.64 -3.45 14.06
N TYR A 253 17.76 -2.74 14.76
CA TYR A 253 17.37 -3.08 16.13
C TYR A 253 17.04 -4.58 16.26
N TRP A 254 17.53 -5.21 17.34
CA TRP A 254 17.53 -6.67 17.58
C TRP A 254 18.58 -7.50 16.82
N GLY A 255 19.47 -6.87 16.06
CA GLY A 255 20.69 -7.53 15.58
C GLY A 255 20.54 -8.37 14.30
N TRP A 256 19.44 -8.21 13.57
CA TRP A 256 19.24 -8.87 12.27
C TRP A 256 19.50 -7.90 11.12
N SER A 257 20.01 -8.42 10.01
CA SER A 257 20.29 -7.69 8.77
C SER A 257 19.49 -8.21 7.58
N LYS A 258 19.04 -9.48 7.63
CA LYS A 258 18.30 -10.10 6.54
C LYS A 258 17.21 -11.03 7.05
N ARG A 259 16.09 -11.05 6.32
CA ARG A 259 14.97 -11.98 6.51
C ARG A 259 14.66 -12.66 5.20
N VAL A 260 14.59 -13.99 5.20
CA VAL A 260 14.21 -14.83 4.06
C VAL A 260 12.90 -15.54 4.37
N ASN A 261 11.93 -15.46 3.47
CA ASN A 261 10.63 -16.10 3.58
C ASN A 261 10.50 -17.25 2.60
N VAL A 262 9.96 -18.38 3.07
CA VAL A 262 9.44 -19.45 2.23
C VAL A 262 7.94 -19.30 2.15
N VAL A 263 7.41 -19.21 0.93
CA VAL A 263 5.98 -19.08 0.66
C VAL A 263 5.43 -20.32 -0.02
N ASP A 264 4.22 -20.71 0.35
CA ASP A 264 3.54 -21.84 -0.28
C ASP A 264 2.84 -21.44 -1.60
N ALA A 265 2.17 -22.42 -2.21
CA ALA A 265 1.40 -22.20 -3.44
C ALA A 265 0.22 -21.23 -3.27
N ASN A 266 -0.16 -20.88 -2.05
CA ASN A 266 -1.21 -19.93 -1.67
C ASN A 266 -0.65 -18.59 -1.18
N GLY A 267 0.67 -18.40 -1.14
CA GLY A 267 1.31 -17.14 -0.72
C GLY A 267 1.39 -16.97 0.79
N TYR A 268 1.08 -18.02 1.54
CA TYR A 268 1.27 -18.03 2.97
C TYR A 268 2.75 -18.22 3.27
N VAL A 269 3.30 -17.36 4.14
CA VAL A 269 4.67 -17.51 4.64
C VAL A 269 4.68 -18.69 5.60
N ILE A 270 5.26 -19.81 5.19
CA ILE A 270 5.34 -21.04 5.98
C ILE A 270 6.63 -21.12 6.79
N GLU A 271 7.64 -20.35 6.42
CA GLU A 271 8.89 -20.21 7.16
C GLU A 271 9.47 -18.81 6.97
N THR A 272 10.02 -18.26 8.05
CA THR A 272 10.84 -17.05 8.05
C THR A 272 12.17 -17.38 8.72
N SER A 273 13.26 -17.18 8.00
CA SER A 273 14.64 -17.24 8.51
C SER A 273 15.21 -15.84 8.67
N MET A 274 15.90 -15.57 9.78
CA MET A 274 16.54 -14.29 10.09
C MET A 274 18.04 -14.48 10.24
N TYR A 275 18.80 -13.53 9.69
CA TYR A 275 20.26 -13.54 9.63
C TYR A 275 20.81 -12.22 10.18
N ASP A 276 22.02 -12.26 10.74
CA ASP A 276 22.77 -11.09 11.16
C ASP A 276 23.59 -10.49 10.02
N GLN A 277 24.38 -9.46 10.31
CA GLN A 277 25.22 -8.74 9.33
C GLN A 277 26.32 -9.59 8.66
N ASP A 278 26.69 -10.73 9.25
CA ASP A 278 27.72 -11.64 8.72
C ASP A 278 27.11 -12.74 7.84
N ASP A 279 25.80 -12.65 7.57
CA ASP A 279 24.99 -13.66 6.88
C ASP A 279 24.89 -15.00 7.61
N GLU A 280 24.99 -14.96 8.93
CA GLU A 280 24.78 -16.12 9.79
C GLU A 280 23.38 -16.08 10.39
N TYR A 281 22.83 -17.24 10.76
CA TYR A 281 21.54 -17.27 11.47
C TYR A 281 21.59 -16.39 12.71
N LEU A 282 20.56 -15.58 12.90
CA LEU A 282 20.47 -14.66 14.03
C LEU A 282 20.71 -15.38 15.37
N GLY A 283 21.82 -15.04 16.01
CA GLY A 283 22.26 -15.67 17.25
C GLY A 283 21.58 -15.13 18.52
N GLY A 284 22.15 -15.49 19.67
CA GLY A 284 21.74 -14.99 20.98
C GLY A 284 20.40 -15.56 21.46
N LYS A 285 19.52 -14.68 21.96
CA LYS A 285 18.17 -15.06 22.45
C LYS A 285 17.09 -14.96 21.36
N GLY A 286 17.48 -14.64 20.12
CA GLY A 286 16.58 -14.60 18.98
C GLY A 286 16.11 -16.01 18.58
N VAL A 287 14.97 -16.08 17.91
CA VAL A 287 14.52 -17.29 17.22
C VAL A 287 14.86 -17.09 15.74
N PRO A 288 15.95 -17.69 15.22
CA PRO A 288 16.42 -17.42 13.87
C PRO A 288 15.49 -18.00 12.80
N VAL A 289 14.69 -19.01 13.13
CA VAL A 289 13.74 -19.62 12.20
C VAL A 289 12.38 -19.77 12.88
N THR A 290 11.35 -19.16 12.28
CA THR A 290 9.96 -19.36 12.69
C THR A 290 9.19 -20.02 11.57
N GLN A 291 8.37 -21.02 11.89
CA GLN A 291 7.52 -21.72 10.92
C GLN A 291 6.06 -21.45 11.25
N SER A 292 5.20 -21.42 10.26
CA SER A 292 3.76 -21.18 10.47
C SER A 292 2.92 -22.26 9.82
N VAL A 293 1.89 -22.71 10.54
CA VAL A 293 0.88 -23.64 10.04
C VAL A 293 -0.43 -22.90 9.92
N TYR A 294 -1.10 -23.10 8.78
CA TYR A 294 -2.37 -22.47 8.46
C TYR A 294 -3.48 -23.52 8.47
N ASP A 295 -4.67 -23.13 8.91
CA ASP A 295 -5.88 -23.95 8.74
C ASP A 295 -6.40 -23.89 7.30
N GLU A 296 -7.48 -24.62 7.04
CA GLU A 296 -8.16 -24.66 5.74
C GLU A 296 -8.70 -23.30 5.27
N HIS A 297 -8.89 -22.35 6.19
CA HIS A 297 -9.34 -21.01 5.89
C HIS A 297 -8.18 -20.04 5.62
N GLY A 298 -6.93 -20.44 5.88
CA GLY A 298 -5.77 -19.57 5.80
C GLY A 298 -5.50 -18.74 7.04
N ALA A 299 -6.03 -19.13 8.20
CA ALA A 299 -5.66 -18.53 9.48
C ALA A 299 -4.45 -19.26 10.08
N VAL A 300 -3.52 -18.51 10.68
CA VAL A 300 -2.37 -19.11 11.39
C VAL A 300 -2.88 -19.79 12.67
N ILE A 301 -2.59 -21.08 12.80
CA ILE A 301 -2.97 -21.89 13.98
C ILE A 301 -1.78 -22.33 14.84
N LYS A 302 -0.56 -22.21 14.30
CA LYS A 302 0.69 -22.49 15.02
C LYS A 302 1.81 -21.63 14.45
N ARG A 303 2.63 -21.07 15.33
CA ARG A 303 3.88 -20.37 15.01
C ARG A 303 4.98 -20.75 16.01
#